data_AF-A0A353T3Z9-F1
#
_entry.id   AF-A0A353T3Z9-F1
#
_cell.length_a   1.000
_cell.length_b   1.000
_cell.length_c   1.000
_cell.angle_alpha   90.00
_cell.angle_beta   90.00
_cell.angle_gamma   90.00
#
_symmetry.space_group_name_H-M   'P 1'
#
loop_
_entity.id
_entity.type
_entity.pdbx_description
1 polymer ?
#
loop_
_entity_poly.entity_id
_entity_poly.type
_entity_poly.pdbx_seq_one_letter_code
_entity_poly.pdbx_strand_id
1 'polypeptide(L)'
;MKENADAMEKKKFKLKMPHTFVLLFCITVVAGLLTHIIPAGTYDRITIDDRELVDPATYHAVEAAPATLFQILQAFPKGLEQAAEIVFFIFIVGGSFYVVQKSGAIDAGIAAVVRKTSKKGILLVPILSIV
;
A
#
# COMPACT_ATOMS: atom_id res chain seq x y z
N MET A 1 40.82 46.16 11.85
CA MET A 1 40.20 45.68 10.59
C MET A 1 39.72 44.25 10.85
N LYS A 2 38.48 44.11 11.34
CA LYS A 2 37.81 42.83 11.61
C LYS A 2 36.52 42.86 10.80
N GLU A 3 36.42 42.02 9.78
CA GLU A 3 35.15 41.76 9.11
C GLU A 3 34.97 40.25 9.13
N ASN A 4 34.13 39.80 10.06
CA ASN A 4 33.74 38.42 10.19
C ASN A 4 32.71 38.15 9.10
N ALA A 5 33.08 37.32 8.12
CA ALA A 5 32.13 36.71 7.21
C ALA A 5 31.30 35.70 8.00
N ASP A 6 30.12 36.14 8.46
CA ASP A 6 29.09 35.25 9.01
C ASP A 6 28.61 34.32 7.88
N ALA A 7 29.16 33.11 7.89
CA ALA A 7 28.71 32.02 7.06
C ALA A 7 27.27 31.68 7.46
N MET A 8 26.34 31.96 6.56
CA MET A 8 24.93 31.63 6.69
C MET A 8 24.82 30.10 6.80
N GLU A 9 24.70 29.60 8.04
CA GLU A 9 24.62 28.19 8.35
C GLU A 9 23.33 27.62 7.75
N LYS A 10 23.45 26.91 6.62
CA LYS A 10 22.32 26.23 5.99
C LYS A 10 21.78 25.19 6.96
N LYS A 11 20.67 25.53 7.62
CA LYS A 11 19.92 24.66 8.53
C LYS A 11 19.60 23.35 7.79
N LYS A 12 20.38 22.31 8.06
CA LYS A 12 20.20 20.98 7.49
C LYS A 12 18.82 20.49 7.92
N PHE A 13 17.90 20.38 6.97
CA PHE A 13 16.57 19.84 7.20
C PHE A 13 16.74 18.36 7.59
N LYS A 14 16.74 18.08 8.89
CA LYS A 14 16.70 16.70 9.39
C LYS A 14 15.30 16.19 9.12
N LEU A 15 15.10 15.59 7.95
CA LEU A 15 13.85 14.94 7.58
C LEU A 15 13.68 13.69 8.46
N LYS A 16 13.06 13.84 9.63
CA LYS A 16 12.46 12.69 10.31
C LYS A 16 11.36 12.19 9.39
N MET A 17 11.41 10.91 9.05
CA MET A 17 10.38 10.30 8.21
C MET A 17 9.01 10.61 8.82
N PRO A 18 8.11 11.27 8.05
CA PRO A 18 6.78 11.57 8.54
C PRO A 18 6.01 10.27 8.77
N HIS A 19 5.04 10.31 9.68
CA HIS A 19 4.14 9.19 9.90
C HIS A 19 3.45 8.78 8.59
N THR A 20 3.17 7.50 8.38
CA THR A 20 2.56 6.99 7.13
C THR A 20 1.31 7.77 6.74
N PHE A 21 0.41 8.08 7.69
CA PHE A 21 -0.76 8.93 7.42
C PHE A 21 -0.43 10.32 6.88
N VAL A 22 0.62 10.97 7.40
CA VAL A 22 1.07 12.29 6.92
C VAL A 22 1.65 12.14 5.51
N LEU A 23 2.44 11.10 5.27
CA LEU A 23 2.99 10.80 3.96
C LEU A 23 1.88 10.59 2.92
N LEU A 24 0.89 9.76 3.24
CA LEU A 24 -0.25 9.49 2.36
C LEU A 24 -1.03 10.77 2.06
N PHE A 25 -1.31 11.59 3.08
CA PHE A 25 -2.00 12.87 2.88
C PHE A 25 -1.20 13.80 1.94
N CYS A 26 0.12 13.92 2.14
CA CYS A 26 0.96 14.71 1.25
C CYS A 26 0.92 14.20 -0.19
N ILE A 27 0.97 12.88 -0.40
CA ILE A 27 0.86 12.27 -1.73
C ILE A 27 -0.50 12.59 -2.35
N THR A 28 -1.60 12.48 -1.60
CA THR A 28 -2.95 12.83 -2.07
C THR A 28 -3.06 14.29 -2.47
N VAL A 29 -2.51 15.22 -1.68
CA VAL A 29 -2.51 16.65 -2.01
C VAL A 29 -1.70 16.90 -3.29
N VAL A 30 -0.50 16.34 -3.40
CA VAL A 30 0.34 16.48 -4.60
C VAL A 30 -0.35 15.90 -5.83
N ALA A 31 -0.93 14.70 -5.73
CA ALA A 31 -1.68 14.08 -6.81
C ALA A 31 -2.89 14.94 -7.23
N GLY A 32 -3.63 15.49 -6.27
CA GLY A 32 -4.72 16.42 -6.51
C GLY A 32 -4.27 17.68 -7.26
N LEU A 33 -3.17 18.30 -6.84
CA LEU A 33 -2.61 19.47 -7.52
C LEU A 33 -2.16 19.15 -8.96
N LEU A 34 -1.58 17.97 -9.17
CA LEU A 34 -1.14 17.52 -10.50
C LEU A 34 -2.32 17.34 -11.47
N THR A 35 -3.54 17.08 -10.99
CA THR A 35 -4.73 17.00 -11.86
C THR A 35 -5.07 18.30 -12.59
N HIS A 36 -4.54 19.45 -12.13
CA HIS A 36 -4.73 20.73 -12.81
C HIS A 36 -3.75 20.93 -13.98
N ILE A 37 -2.62 20.22 -13.97
CA ILE A 37 -1.54 20.37 -14.97
C ILE A 37 -1.62 19.25 -15.99
N ILE A 38 -2.03 18.05 -15.57
CA ILE A 38 -2.05 16.85 -16.42
C ILE A 38 -3.43 16.73 -17.09
N PRO A 39 -3.51 16.80 -18.44
CA PRO A 39 -4.77 16.64 -19.16
C PRO A 39 -5.28 15.21 -19.08
N ALA A 40 -6.61 15.07 -19.06
CA ALA A 40 -7.26 13.77 -19.11
C ALA A 40 -7.31 13.24 -20.56
N GLY A 41 -7.00 11.96 -20.74
CA GLY A 41 -7.08 11.30 -22.04
C GLY A 41 -7.51 9.85 -21.88
N THR A 42 -8.18 9.32 -22.91
CA THR A 42 -8.64 7.93 -22.96
C THR A 42 -8.37 7.33 -24.34
N TYR A 43 -8.38 6.01 -24.39
CA TYR A 43 -8.37 5.22 -25.62
C TYR A 43 -9.72 4.51 -25.74
N ASP A 44 -10.23 4.38 -26.96
CA ASP A 44 -11.45 3.62 -27.20
C ASP A 44 -11.18 2.12 -27.10
N ARG A 45 -12.22 1.39 -26.69
CA ARG A 45 -12.21 -0.06 -26.66
C ARG A 45 -12.96 -0.62 -27.87
N ILE A 46 -12.32 -1.57 -28.53
CA ILE A 46 -12.90 -2.32 -29.65
C ILE A 46 -13.01 -3.80 -29.27
N THR A 47 -14.05 -4.46 -29.77
CA THR A 47 -14.25 -5.89 -29.53
C THR A 47 -13.62 -6.70 -30.66
N ILE A 48 -12.65 -7.55 -30.34
CA ILE A 48 -12.05 -8.52 -31.25
C ILE A 48 -12.11 -9.89 -30.58
N ASP A 49 -12.68 -10.89 -31.25
CA ASP A 49 -12.81 -12.27 -30.74
C ASP A 49 -13.40 -12.33 -29.32
N ASP A 50 -14.56 -11.68 -29.11
CA ASP A 50 -15.28 -11.59 -27.82
C ASP A 50 -14.47 -11.02 -26.65
N ARG A 51 -13.39 -10.26 -26.95
CA ARG A 51 -12.58 -9.56 -25.95
C ARG A 51 -12.55 -8.07 -26.24
N GLU A 52 -12.82 -7.26 -25.23
CA GLU A 52 -12.59 -5.81 -25.28
C GLU A 52 -11.09 -5.54 -25.19
N LEU A 53 -10.55 -4.95 -26.26
CA LEU A 53 -9.16 -4.54 -26.36
C LEU A 53 -9.10 -3.03 -26.54
N VAL A 54 -8.10 -2.41 -25.91
CA VAL A 54 -7.83 -0.99 -26.09
C VAL A 54 -7.19 -0.79 -27.46
N ASP A 55 -7.77 0.09 -28.28
CA ASP A 55 -7.17 0.48 -29.56
C ASP A 55 -6.12 1.58 -29.30
N PRO A 56 -4.81 1.32 -29.52
CA PRO A 56 -3.76 2.31 -29.26
C PRO A 56 -3.79 3.50 -30.23
N ALA A 57 -4.52 3.42 -31.35
CA ALA A 57 -4.59 4.50 -32.34
C ALA A 57 -5.64 5.58 -32.00
N THR A 58 -6.54 5.32 -31.05
CA THR A 58 -7.73 6.14 -30.78
C THR A 58 -7.58 7.07 -29.57
N TYR A 59 -6.35 7.42 -29.19
CA TYR A 59 -6.12 8.37 -28.10
C TYR A 59 -6.83 9.69 -28.39
N HIS A 60 -7.67 10.12 -27.45
CA HIS A 60 -8.27 11.44 -27.48
C HIS A 60 -8.31 12.05 -26.08
N ALA A 61 -8.16 13.37 -26.03
CA ALA A 61 -8.34 14.12 -24.81
C ALA A 61 -9.84 14.13 -24.44
N VAL A 62 -10.12 13.98 -23.15
CA VAL A 62 -11.49 14.04 -22.61
C VAL A 62 -11.64 15.26 -21.72
N GLU A 63 -12.88 15.56 -21.33
CA GLU A 63 -13.15 16.65 -20.40
C GLU A 63 -12.37 16.44 -19.10
N ALA A 64 -11.48 17.37 -18.79
CA ALA A 64 -10.68 17.33 -17.58
C ALA A 64 -11.57 17.64 -16.37
N ALA A 65 -11.65 16.70 -15.43
CA ALA A 65 -12.30 16.88 -14.13
C ALA A 65 -11.22 17.02 -13.03
N PRO A 66 -10.60 18.20 -12.87
CA PRO A 66 -9.55 18.37 -11.88
C PRO A 66 -10.08 18.17 -10.46
N ALA A 67 -9.23 17.63 -9.59
CA ALA A 67 -9.57 17.35 -8.21
C ALA A 67 -9.87 18.65 -7.44
N THR A 68 -11.06 18.71 -6.86
CA THR A 68 -11.45 19.80 -5.97
C THR A 68 -10.83 19.62 -4.58
N LEU A 69 -10.70 20.71 -3.82
CA LEU A 69 -10.23 20.66 -2.44
C LEU A 69 -11.05 19.68 -1.59
N PHE A 70 -12.37 19.66 -1.77
CA PHE A 70 -13.25 18.75 -1.04
C PHE A 70 -12.97 17.28 -1.38
N GLN A 71 -12.73 16.95 -2.65
CA GLN A 71 -12.37 15.58 -3.06
C GLN A 71 -11.01 15.14 -2.50
N ILE A 72 -10.05 16.06 -2.40
CA ILE A 72 -8.74 15.77 -1.79
C ILE A 72 -8.91 15.43 -0.30
N LEU A 73 -9.75 16.17 0.43
CA LEU A 73 -10.05 15.87 1.83
C LEU A 73 -10.87 14.57 1.98
N GLN A 74 -11.82 14.32 1.06
CA GLN A 74 -12.66 13.12 1.06
C GLN A 74 -11.89 11.85 0.62
N ALA A 75 -10.75 12.00 -0.06
CA ALA A 75 -9.94 10.87 -0.52
C ALA A 75 -9.50 9.96 0.63
N PHE A 76 -9.24 10.51 1.82
CA PHE A 76 -8.86 9.72 2.98
C PHE A 76 -10.01 8.83 3.50
N PRO A 77 -11.21 9.36 3.84
CA PRO A 77 -12.37 8.53 4.15
C PRO A 77 -12.71 7.50 3.07
N LYS A 78 -12.66 7.90 1.79
CA LYS A 78 -12.95 7.00 0.67
C LYS A 78 -11.92 5.87 0.54
N GLY A 79 -10.64 6.16 0.83
CA GLY A 79 -9.60 5.13 0.90
C GLY A 79 -9.83 4.14 2.05
N LEU A 80 -10.32 4.62 3.20
CA LEU A 80 -10.68 3.73 4.32
C LEU A 80 -11.88 2.84 3.97
N GLU A 81 -12.87 3.34 3.25
CA GLU A 81 -14.01 2.55 2.75
C GLU A 81 -13.52 1.42 1.83
N GLN A 82 -12.63 1.73 0.88
CA GLN A 82 -12.05 0.72 -0.02
C GLN A 82 -11.19 -0.31 0.73
N ALA A 83 -10.50 0.11 1.79
CA ALA A 83 -9.69 -0.77 2.63
C ALA A 83 -10.52 -1.58 3.64
N ALA A 84 -11.80 -1.25 3.85
CA ALA A 84 -12.62 -1.82 4.92
C ALA A 84 -12.67 -3.35 4.84
N GLU A 85 -12.87 -3.92 3.65
CA GLU A 85 -12.91 -5.37 3.45
C GLU A 85 -11.62 -6.06 3.94
N ILE A 86 -10.46 -5.51 3.58
CA ILE A 86 -9.15 -6.04 4.00
C ILE A 86 -8.98 -5.90 5.50
N VAL A 87 -9.37 -4.77 6.09
CA VAL A 87 -9.28 -4.53 7.53
C VAL A 87 -10.15 -5.52 8.30
N PHE A 88 -11.40 -5.73 7.87
CA PHE A 88 -12.29 -6.72 8.48
C PHE A 88 -11.76 -8.15 8.34
N PHE A 89 -11.23 -8.49 7.17
CA PHE A 89 -10.59 -9.79 6.95
C PHE A 89 -9.43 -10.02 7.92
N ILE A 90 -8.50 -9.05 8.01
CA ILE A 90 -7.37 -9.14 8.94
C ILE A 90 -7.84 -9.22 10.39
N PHE A 91 -8.92 -8.52 10.76
CA PHE A 91 -9.50 -8.61 12.10
C PHE A 91 -10.04 -10.01 12.42
N ILE A 92 -10.81 -10.60 11.51
CA ILE A 92 -11.39 -11.94 11.68
C ILE A 92 -10.28 -12.99 11.72
N VAL A 93 -9.32 -12.90 10.80
CA VAL A 93 -8.15 -13.77 10.74
C VAL A 93 -7.34 -13.62 12.03
N GLY A 94 -6.94 -12.41 12.41
CA GLY A 94 -6.17 -12.15 13.62
C GLY A 94 -6.87 -12.63 14.89
N GLY A 95 -8.18 -12.40 15.01
CA GLY A 95 -8.99 -12.90 16.13
C GLY A 95 -9.06 -14.43 16.17
N SER A 96 -9.25 -15.08 15.02
CA SER A 96 -9.29 -16.54 14.93
C SER A 96 -7.93 -17.16 15.23
N PHE A 97 -6.86 -16.63 14.63
CA PHE A 97 -5.49 -17.04 14.92
C PHE A 97 -5.14 -16.86 16.40
N TYR A 98 -5.59 -15.78 17.03
CA TYR A 98 -5.42 -15.59 18.47
C TYR A 98 -6.11 -16.68 19.31
N VAL A 99 -7.34 -17.06 18.96
CA VAL A 99 -8.06 -18.16 19.64
C VAL A 99 -7.34 -19.50 19.47
N VAL A 100 -6.87 -19.80 18.25
CA VAL A 100 -6.12 -21.04 17.95
C VAL A 100 -4.75 -21.05 18.64
N GLN A 101 -4.08 -19.91 18.75
CA GLN A 101 -2.84 -19.81 19.52
C GLN A 101 -3.08 -19.98 21.02
N LYS A 102 -4.13 -19.35 21.56
CA LYS A 102 -4.47 -19.41 22.99
C LYS A 102 -4.90 -20.82 23.42
N SER A 103 -5.45 -21.62 22.53
CA SER A 103 -5.75 -23.04 22.80
C SER A 103 -4.52 -23.94 22.78
N GLY A 104 -3.35 -23.43 22.37
CA GLY A 104 -2.11 -24.20 22.23
C GLY A 104 -2.10 -25.13 21.02
N ALA A 105 -3.09 -25.04 20.13
CA ALA A 105 -3.19 -25.91 18.96
C ALA A 105 -2.01 -25.72 18.00
N ILE A 106 -1.53 -24.48 17.82
CA ILE A 106 -0.35 -24.17 17.01
C ILE A 106 0.90 -24.82 17.62
N ASP A 107 1.12 -24.64 18.92
CA ASP A 107 2.29 -25.19 19.62
C ASP A 107 2.29 -26.73 19.59
N ALA A 108 1.13 -27.35 19.79
CA ALA A 108 0.96 -28.80 19.70
C ALA A 108 1.18 -29.32 18.27
N GLY A 109 0.70 -28.59 17.25
CA GLY A 109 0.91 -28.90 15.84
C GLY A 109 2.38 -28.86 15.45
N ILE A 110 3.09 -27.80 15.84
CA ILE A 110 4.54 -27.66 15.62
C ILE A 110 5.28 -28.81 16.31
N ALA A 111 4.97 -29.09 17.58
CA ALA A 111 5.60 -30.16 18.34
C ALA A 111 5.36 -31.55 17.69
N ALA A 112 4.18 -31.79 17.13
CA ALA A 112 3.86 -33.02 16.41
C ALA A 112 4.69 -33.17 15.13
N VAL A 113 4.83 -32.10 14.35
CA VAL A 113 5.67 -32.09 13.13
C VAL A 113 7.14 -32.32 13.47
N VAL A 114 7.66 -31.64 14.51
CA VAL A 114 9.04 -31.81 14.99
C VAL A 114 9.29 -33.25 15.41
N ARG A 115 8.42 -33.83 16.24
CA ARG A 115 8.55 -35.24 16.68
C ARG A 115 8.53 -36.22 15.51
N LYS A 116 7.67 -36.00 14.52
CA LYS A 116 7.55 -36.87 13.34
C LYS A 116 8.76 -36.77 12.40
N THR A 117 9.38 -35.60 12.32
CA THR A 117 10.51 -35.31 11.43
C THR A 117 11.87 -35.46 12.12
N SER A 118 11.91 -35.64 13.45
CA SER A 118 13.13 -35.73 14.26
C SER A 118 14.13 -36.81 13.82
N LYS A 119 13.72 -37.84 13.07
CA LYS A 119 14.61 -38.86 12.50
C LYS A 119 15.29 -38.44 11.18
N LYS A 120 14.90 -37.30 10.60
CA LYS A 120 15.47 -36.71 9.37
C LYS A 120 15.66 -35.20 9.56
N GLY A 121 16.52 -34.81 10.51
CA GLY A 121 16.67 -33.43 10.99
C GLY A 121 16.88 -32.36 9.91
N ILE A 122 17.43 -32.71 8.74
CA ILE A 122 17.64 -31.79 7.62
C ILE A 122 16.34 -31.40 6.88
N LEU A 123 15.29 -32.22 6.97
CA LEU A 123 13.97 -31.92 6.39
C LEU A 123 13.12 -30.98 7.25
N LEU A 124 13.57 -30.68 8.48
CA LEU A 124 12.77 -29.93 9.45
C LEU A 124 12.64 -28.45 9.09
N VAL A 125 13.70 -27.84 8.55
CA VAL A 125 13.72 -26.45 8.08
C VAL A 125 12.75 -26.21 6.91
N PRO A 126 12.81 -26.96 5.78
CA PRO A 126 11.91 -26.72 4.65
C PRO A 126 10.43 -26.97 4.99
N ILE A 127 10.12 -27.94 5.85
CA ILE A 127 8.74 -28.23 6.25
C ILE A 127 8.16 -27.09 7.11
N LEU A 128 8.93 -26.54 8.04
CA LEU A 128 8.47 -25.41 8.86
C LEU A 128 8.36 -24.10 8.06
N SER A 129 9.18 -23.89 7.03
CA SER A 129 9.09 -22.69 6.18
C SER A 129 7.92 -22.70 5.18
N ILE A 130 7.29 -23.86 4.97
CA ILE A 130 6.08 -24.00 4.14
C ILE A 130 4.80 -23.72 4.95
N VAL A 131 4.88 -23.84 6.28
CA VAL A 131 3.78 -23.60 7.23
C VAL A 131 3.75 -22.14 7.67
#